data_AF-A0AAV8W8U4-F1
#
_entry.id   AF-A0AAV8W8U4-F1
#
_cell.length_a   1.000
_cell.length_b   1.000
_cell.length_c   1.000
_cell.angle_alpha   90.00
_cell.angle_beta   90.00
_cell.angle_gamma   90.00
#
_symmetry.space_group_name_H-M   'P 1'
#
loop_
_entity.id
_entity.type
_entity.pdbx_description
1 polymer ?
#
loop_
_entity_poly.entity_id
_entity_poly.type
_entity_poly.pdbx_seq_one_letter_code
_entity_poly.pdbx_strand_id
1 'polypeptide(L)'
;MEQLEGDVVRKRKKYPKLCEIPFNSINKYQISIHLMPDDKCLLVMKGAPEKVLDHCGSILRDGEVMSMTPLHLKPVKKIHHHFGE
;
A
#
# COMPACT_ATOMS: atom_id res chain seq x y z
N MET A 1 17.84 -3.82 4.40
CA MET A 1 17.83 -4.90 3.38
C MET A 1 16.37 -5.25 3.17
N GLU A 2 15.75 -4.76 2.09
CA GLU A 2 14.41 -5.22 1.71
C GLU A 2 14.51 -6.73 1.49
N GLN A 3 13.86 -7.52 2.34
CA GLN A 3 13.66 -8.93 2.08
C GLN A 3 12.80 -9.04 0.82
N LEU A 4 13.44 -9.29 -0.32
CA LEU A 4 12.79 -9.91 -1.49
C LEU A 4 12.52 -11.37 -1.15
N GLU A 5 11.70 -11.62 -0.12
CA GLU A 5 11.26 -12.96 0.19
C GLU A 5 10.05 -13.31 -0.67
N GLY A 6 10.25 -14.33 -1.49
CA GLY A 6 9.21 -15.31 -1.68
C GLY A 6 8.73 -15.42 -3.12
N ASP A 7 8.62 -16.68 -3.53
CA ASP A 7 7.87 -17.14 -4.67
C ASP A 7 6.53 -16.37 -4.81
N VAL A 8 6.56 -15.39 -5.71
CA VAL A 8 5.43 -14.48 -6.01
C VAL A 8 4.26 -15.27 -6.56
N VAL A 9 4.53 -16.34 -7.33
CA VAL A 9 3.50 -17.21 -7.90
C VAL A 9 2.75 -17.92 -6.79
N ARG A 10 3.47 -18.51 -5.83
CA ARG A 10 2.88 -19.15 -4.64
C ARG A 10 2.09 -18.16 -3.78
N LYS A 11 2.60 -16.95 -3.56
CA LYS A 11 1.87 -15.90 -2.81
C LYS A 11 0.57 -15.51 -3.51
N ARG A 12 0.59 -15.26 -4.82
CA ARG A 12 -0.60 -14.90 -5.60
C ARG A 12 -1.63 -16.04 -5.67
N LYS A 13 -1.18 -17.30 -5.68
CA LYS A 13 -2.07 -18.47 -5.53
C LYS A 13 -2.69 -18.56 -4.13
N LYS A 14 -1.93 -18.27 -3.08
CA LYS A 14 -2.41 -18.30 -1.68
C LYS A 14 -3.40 -17.18 -1.36
N TYR A 15 -3.24 -16.01 -1.96
CA TYR A 15 -4.08 -14.82 -1.75
C TYR A 15 -4.70 -14.38 -3.09
N PRO A 16 -5.69 -15.12 -3.62
CA PRO A 16 -6.23 -14.85 -4.94
C PRO A 16 -6.88 -13.46 -4.99
N LYS A 17 -6.64 -12.75 -6.08
CA LYS A 17 -7.22 -11.42 -6.35
C LYS A 17 -8.67 -11.59 -6.79
N LEU A 18 -9.60 -11.05 -6.02
CA LEU A 18 -11.05 -11.13 -6.29
C LEU A 18 -11.47 -10.08 -7.32
N CYS A 19 -10.98 -8.86 -7.17
CA CYS A 19 -11.23 -7.75 -8.09
C CYS A 19 -10.11 -6.71 -8.00
N GLU A 20 -10.08 -5.81 -8.98
CA GLU A 20 -9.16 -4.68 -8.98
C GLU A 20 -9.74 -3.45 -9.67
N ILE A 21 -9.28 -2.28 -9.23
CA ILE A 21 -9.35 -1.04 -9.98
C ILE A 21 -7.95 -0.84 -10.56
N PRO A 22 -7.76 -0.99 -11.89
CA PRO A 22 -6.45 -0.80 -12.50
C PRO A 22 -6.00 0.66 -12.39
N PHE A 23 -4.68 0.87 -12.51
CA PHE A 23 -4.11 2.21 -12.51
C PHE A 23 -4.70 3.07 -13.63
N ASN A 24 -5.04 4.32 -13.33
CA ASN A 24 -5.34 5.33 -14.34
C ASN A 24 -4.67 6.67 -13.98
N SER A 25 -4.44 7.52 -14.98
CA SER A 25 -3.69 8.78 -14.84
C SER A 25 -4.47 9.87 -14.09
N ILE A 26 -5.78 9.74 -13.96
CA ILE A 26 -6.65 10.68 -13.25
C ILE A 26 -6.53 10.46 -11.73
N ASN A 27 -6.68 9.21 -11.30
CA ASN A 27 -6.69 8.81 -9.89
C ASN A 27 -5.27 8.55 -9.36
N LYS A 28 -4.33 8.19 -10.23
CA LYS A 28 -2.93 7.87 -9.92
C LYS A 28 -2.73 6.80 -8.85
N TYR A 29 -3.66 5.86 -8.75
CA TYR A 29 -3.56 4.69 -7.88
C TYR A 29 -4.16 3.45 -8.53
N GLN A 30 -3.76 2.29 -8.02
CA GLN A 30 -4.33 0.97 -8.27
C GLN A 30 -4.78 0.39 -6.94
N ILE A 31 -5.95 -0.28 -6.93
CA ILE A 31 -6.48 -1.00 -5.77
C ILE A 31 -6.76 -2.44 -6.17
N SER A 32 -6.47 -3.40 -5.29
CA SER A 32 -6.92 -4.78 -5.46
C SER A 32 -7.41 -5.37 -4.14
N ILE A 33 -8.41 -6.25 -4.24
CA ILE A 33 -8.97 -6.99 -3.10
C ILE A 33 -8.56 -8.45 -3.23
N HIS A 34 -8.06 -9.02 -2.14
CA HIS A 34 -7.58 -10.39 -2.06
C HIS A 34 -8.33 -11.18 -1.00
N LEU A 35 -8.66 -12.44 -1.30
CA LEU A 35 -9.21 -13.36 -0.31
C LEU A 35 -8.09 -13.86 0.62
N MET A 36 -8.35 -13.82 1.92
CA MET A 36 -7.46 -14.33 2.96
C MET A 36 -7.89 -15.74 3.40
N PRO A 37 -7.00 -16.56 3.97
CA PRO A 37 -7.33 -17.91 4.43
C PRO A 37 -8.42 -17.98 5.53
N ASP A 38 -8.74 -16.87 6.19
CA ASP A 38 -9.78 -16.74 7.20
C ASP A 38 -11.08 -16.14 6.64
N ASP A 39 -11.30 -16.26 5.33
CA ASP A 39 -12.44 -15.73 4.56
C ASP A 39 -12.65 -14.21 4.66
N LYS A 40 -11.66 -13.48 5.18
CA LYS A 40 -11.65 -12.01 5.14
C LYS A 40 -11.09 -11.49 3.82
N CYS A 41 -11.45 -10.26 3.49
CA CYS A 41 -10.90 -9.56 2.35
C CYS A 41 -9.78 -8.61 2.80
N LEU A 42 -8.63 -8.68 2.11
CA LEU A 42 -7.53 -7.74 2.24
C LEU A 42 -7.54 -6.78 1.05
N LEU A 43 -7.71 -5.48 1.32
CA LEU A 43 -7.51 -4.42 0.34
C LEU A 43 -6.05 -3.97 0.36
N VAL A 44 -5.42 -3.92 -0.81
CA VAL A 44 -4.10 -3.31 -1.01
C VAL A 44 -4.20 -2.18 -2.03
N MET A 45 -3.44 -1.11 -1.81
CA MET A 45 -3.42 0.07 -2.66
C MET A 45 -1.98 0.49 -2.92
N LYS A 46 -1.69 0.90 -4.16
CA LYS A 46 -0.41 1.51 -4.53
C LYS A 46 -0.65 2.66 -5.51
N GLY A 47 0.17 3.70 -5.46
CA GLY A 47 -0.01 4.88 -6.30
C GLY A 47 0.95 6.00 -5.96
N ALA A 48 0.66 7.20 -6.48
CA ALA A 48 1.39 8.40 -6.10
C ALA A 48 1.29 8.63 -4.57
N PRO A 49 2.39 8.96 -3.87
CA PRO A 49 2.40 9.01 -2.41
C PRO A 49 1.31 9.91 -1.82
N GLU A 50 1.10 11.09 -2.41
CA GLU A 50 0.07 12.02 -1.98
C GLU A 50 -1.33 11.42 -2.09
N LYS A 51 -1.60 10.68 -3.17
CA LYS A 51 -2.91 10.05 -3.40
C LYS A 51 -3.18 8.88 -2.47
N VAL A 52 -2.16 8.10 -2.11
CA VAL A 52 -2.33 7.01 -1.14
C VAL A 52 -2.54 7.58 0.26
N LEU A 53 -1.75 8.59 0.66
CA LEU A 53 -1.82 9.19 1.99
C LEU A 53 -3.16 9.89 2.27
N ASP A 54 -3.83 10.44 1.25
CA ASP A 54 -5.17 11.04 1.37
C ASP A 54 -6.23 10.03 1.86
N HIS A 55 -5.97 8.72 1.72
CA HIS A 55 -6.87 7.65 2.16
C HIS A 55 -6.42 6.93 3.45
N CYS A 56 -5.33 7.36 4.08
CA CYS A 56 -4.81 6.73 5.28
C CYS A 56 -5.22 7.48 6.56
N GLY A 57 -5.74 6.77 7.56
CA GLY A 57 -5.96 7.30 8.92
C GLY A 57 -4.90 6.85 9.93
N SER A 58 -4.10 5.84 9.57
CA SER A 58 -3.14 5.18 10.46
C SER A 58 -1.86 4.83 9.71
N ILE A 59 -0.78 4.65 10.44
CA ILE A 59 0.51 4.18 9.94
C ILE A 59 0.97 2.95 10.72
N LEU A 60 1.72 2.09 10.07
CA LEU A 60 2.43 0.98 10.70
C LEU A 60 3.87 1.42 10.98
N ARG A 61 4.27 1.45 12.25
CA ARG A 61 5.61 1.82 12.68
C ARG A 61 6.10 0.82 13.72
N ASP A 62 7.27 0.23 13.48
CA ASP A 62 7.90 -0.72 14.40
C ASP A 62 6.97 -1.89 14.81
N GLY A 63 6.08 -2.31 13.90
CA GLY A 63 5.10 -3.38 14.12
C GLY A 63 3.78 -2.93 14.74
N GLU A 64 3.65 -1.67 15.14
CA GLU A 64 2.46 -1.13 15.77
C GLU A 64 1.67 -0.19 14.84
N VAL A 65 0.34 -0.32 14.89
CA VAL A 65 -0.56 0.57 14.16
C VAL A 65 -0.88 1.77 15.04
N MET A 66 -0.59 2.98 14.55
CA MET A 66 -0.87 4.23 15.26
C MET A 66 -1.59 5.25 14.38
N SER A 67 -2.32 6.17 14.99
CA SER A 67 -3.04 7.24 14.27
C SER A 67 -2.08 8.15 13.52
N MET A 68 -2.41 8.44 12.26
CA MET A 68 -1.60 9.30 11.41
C MET A 68 -1.83 10.77 11.79
N THR A 69 -0.75 11.43 12.22
CA THR A 69 -0.71 12.89 12.45
C THR A 69 0.05 13.61 11.33
N PRO A 70 -0.13 14.94 11.14
CA PRO A 70 0.58 15.73 10.14
C PRO A 70 2.11 15.68 10.24
N LEU A 71 2.66 15.36 11.42
CA LEU A 71 4.10 15.22 11.61
C LEU A 71 4.69 14.07 10.79
N HIS A 72 3.92 13.00 10.56
CA HIS A 72 4.34 11.85 9.76
C HIS A 72 4.38 12.14 8.26
N LEU A 73 3.69 13.17 7.79
CA LEU A 73 3.63 13.52 6.37
C LEU A 73 4.88 14.26 5.88
N LYS A 74 5.55 15.02 6.76
CA LYS A 74 6.74 15.82 6.37
C LYS A 74 7.89 14.94 5.85
N PRO A 75 8.28 13.84 6.54
CA PRO A 75 9.33 12.96 6.04
C PRO A 75 8.97 12.30 4.70
N VAL A 76 7.73 11.82 4.55
CA VAL A 76 7.29 11.14 3.31
C VAL A 76 7.36 12.08 2.12
N LYS A 77 6.93 13.34 2.27
CA LYS A 77 7.05 14.37 1.21
C LYS A 77 8.50 14.68 0.86
N LYS A 78 9.39 14.79 1.86
CA LYS A 78 10.82 15.02 1.65
C LYS A 78 11.47 13.87 0.88
N ILE A 79 11.15 12.64 1.27
CA ILE A 79 11.64 11.42 0.63
C ILE A 79 11.13 11.31 -0.81
N HIS A 80 9.83 11.57 -1.03
CA HIS A 80 9.25 11.54 -2.37
C HIS A 80 9.93 12.55 -3.30
N HIS A 81 10.19 13.77 -2.82
CA HIS A 81 10.93 14.77 -3.60
C HIS A 81 12.35 14.31 -3.90
N HIS A 82 13.06 13.73 -2.92
CA HIS A 82 14.42 13.25 -3.09
C HIS A 82 14.55 12.09 -4.10
N PHE A 83 13.58 11.18 -4.13
CA PHE A 83 13.56 10.05 -5.09
C PHE A 83 12.85 10.36 -6.41
N GLY A 84 12.22 11.53 -6.52
CA GLY A 84 11.55 12.00 -7.74
C GLY A 84 12.49 12.76 -8.69
N GLU A 85 13.71 13.04 -8.26
CA GLU A 85 14.84 13.52 -9.07
C GLU A 85 15.75 12.36 -9.49
#